data_AF-A0AAD5G682-F1
#
_entry.id   AF-A0AAD5G682-F1
#
_cell.length_a   1.000
_cell.length_b   1.000
_cell.length_c   1.000
_cell.angle_alpha   90.00
_cell.angle_beta   90.00
_cell.angle_gamma   90.00
#
_symmetry.space_group_name_H-M   'P 1'
#
loop_
_entity.id
_entity.type
_entity.pdbx_description
1 polymer ?
#
loop_
_entity_poly.entity_id
_entity_poly.type
_entity_poly.pdbx_seq_one_letter_code
_entity_poly.pdbx_strand_id
1 'polypeptide(L)'
;ISITLAIHFLFYKNYRTSGLRPPGKTGWPFFGETMEFLSTGWNGQPEKFIFDRIARYSSNIFKTSLLGYNTAVFCGPAGNKFLFANEYKLVRLWVPDYVNKLFPSKNSAADEAVKMRKAFPYFLKPEALQRYIDNPDHIAKFADPFEALVSGIFSIPIDIPGTQFNKAVKGANHIRKELIEIIKQRKIDLEEGKADPKQDNDRFYFLLCLEQMEIANSKGPHELLNWDDIHKMKYSWNVASEVLRLSPPFQGTFREVLADFTFNGFSIPKGWKIYWSTNGVHKNPEFFSDPLKFDPSRYEGAGPAPYTYVPFGGGPRMCPGKEFARLEILVFMHHITKRFRWQKTIPDEKIIVDPMPVPAKGLPVRLYPHKH
;
A
#
# COMPACT_ATOMS: atom_id res chain seq x y z
N ILE A 1 47.77 2.83 10.50
CA ILE A 1 46.38 3.37 10.47
C ILE A 1 46.45 4.72 9.78
N SER A 2 46.17 4.74 8.47
CA SER A 2 46.46 5.89 7.60
C SER A 2 45.65 7.14 7.96
N ILE A 3 46.27 8.30 7.76
CA ILE A 3 45.74 9.66 7.97
C ILE A 3 44.34 9.85 7.33
N THR A 4 44.01 9.08 6.29
CA THR A 4 42.69 9.02 5.65
C THR A 4 41.56 8.60 6.60
N LEU A 5 41.80 7.65 7.52
CA LEU A 5 40.83 7.26 8.56
C LEU A 5 40.67 8.34 9.63
N ALA A 6 41.74 9.07 9.95
CA ALA A 6 41.70 10.17 10.91
C ALA A 6 40.93 11.38 10.36
N ILE A 7 41.07 11.69 9.06
CA ILE A 7 40.31 12.76 8.41
C ILE A 7 38.82 12.39 8.31
N HIS A 8 38.49 11.11 8.01
CA HIS A 8 37.09 10.66 8.06
C HIS A 8 36.50 10.81 9.47
N PHE A 9 37.28 10.56 10.53
CA PHE A 9 36.86 10.75 11.92
C PHE A 9 36.74 12.23 12.33
N LEU A 10 37.57 13.12 11.76
CA LEU A 10 37.53 14.56 12.01
C LEU A 10 36.33 15.24 11.32
N PHE A 11 35.92 14.78 10.13
CA PHE A 11 34.68 15.25 9.49
C PHE A 11 33.42 14.57 10.03
N TYR A 12 33.53 13.43 10.72
CA TYR A 12 32.39 12.76 11.36
C TYR A 12 31.96 13.41 12.69
N LYS A 13 32.69 14.43 13.18
CA LYS A 13 32.46 15.00 14.51
C LYS A 13 32.18 16.50 14.46
N ASN A 14 30.93 16.87 14.13
CA ASN A 14 30.12 17.83 14.92
C ASN A 14 28.76 18.16 14.25
N TYR A 15 27.86 17.18 14.25
CA TYR A 15 26.45 17.48 14.49
C TYR A 15 26.10 16.93 15.87
N ARG A 16 26.46 17.67 16.92
CA ARG A 16 25.94 17.44 18.27
C ARG A 16 24.46 17.83 18.29
N THR A 17 23.60 16.93 17.84
CA THR A 17 22.17 17.00 18.19
C THR A 17 22.07 16.76 19.70
N SER A 18 21.67 17.77 20.47
CA SER A 18 21.65 17.80 21.94
C SER A 18 20.57 16.92 22.60
N GLY A 19 20.14 15.82 21.96
CA GLY A 19 19.11 14.93 22.47
C GLY A 19 19.48 13.45 22.40
N LEU A 20 18.90 12.65 23.30
CA LEU A 20 19.06 11.20 23.35
C LEU A 20 18.64 10.60 22.00
N ARG A 21 19.42 9.69 21.42
CA ARG A 21 19.01 8.96 20.20
C ARG A 21 18.12 7.77 20.56
N PRO A 22 17.20 7.34 19.67
CA PRO A 22 16.44 6.12 19.91
C PRO A 22 17.38 4.93 20.20
N PRO A 23 16.99 4.00 21.08
CA PRO A 23 17.78 2.81 21.36
C PRO A 23 17.91 1.96 20.09
N GLY A 24 19.02 1.24 19.92
CA GLY A 24 19.15 0.29 18.81
C GLY A 24 20.54 0.18 18.19
N LYS A 25 20.73 -0.88 17.41
CA LYS A 25 21.98 -1.21 16.70
C LYS A 25 21.82 -0.91 15.21
N THR A 26 22.92 -0.60 14.52
CA THR A 26 22.91 -0.31 13.09
C THR A 26 23.12 -1.54 12.21
N GLY A 27 23.48 -2.69 12.78
CA GLY A 27 23.72 -3.93 12.02
C GLY A 27 25.05 -3.92 11.24
N TRP A 28 25.11 -4.71 10.16
CA TRP A 28 26.30 -4.89 9.34
C TRP A 28 26.68 -3.61 8.56
N PRO A 29 27.95 -3.42 8.19
CA PRO A 29 28.35 -2.34 7.27
C PRO A 29 27.53 -2.40 5.97
N PHE A 30 27.14 -1.22 5.46
CA PHE A 30 26.38 -1.00 4.22
C PHE A 30 24.94 -1.51 4.17
N PHE A 31 24.63 -2.73 4.65
CA PHE A 31 23.29 -3.31 4.58
C PHE A 31 22.53 -3.29 5.91
N GLY A 32 23.20 -2.97 7.01
CA GLY A 32 22.58 -2.83 8.31
C GLY A 32 21.88 -4.10 8.78
N GLU A 33 20.58 -3.98 9.08
CA GLU A 33 19.71 -5.10 9.45
C GLU A 33 18.72 -5.48 8.33
N THR A 34 18.93 -4.97 7.11
CA THR A 34 18.01 -5.13 5.97
C THR A 34 17.70 -6.58 5.65
N MET A 35 18.69 -7.47 5.65
CA MET A 35 18.49 -8.88 5.33
C MET A 35 17.65 -9.59 6.40
N GLU A 36 17.83 -9.25 7.67
CA GLU A 36 16.99 -9.79 8.75
C GLU A 36 15.55 -9.26 8.63
N PHE A 37 15.40 -7.96 8.37
CA PHE A 37 14.11 -7.33 8.12
C PHE A 37 13.34 -8.03 6.99
N LEU A 38 13.96 -8.20 5.82
CA LEU A 38 13.35 -8.89 4.67
C LEU A 38 13.08 -10.37 4.96
N SER A 39 14.04 -11.06 5.58
CA SER A 39 13.91 -12.49 5.91
C SER A 39 12.71 -12.78 6.81
N THR A 40 12.36 -11.90 7.75
CA THR A 40 11.13 -12.08 8.55
C THR A 40 9.86 -12.07 7.69
N GLY A 41 9.80 -11.22 6.65
CA GLY A 41 8.73 -11.20 5.67
C GLY A 41 8.70 -12.46 4.81
N TRP A 42 9.85 -12.89 4.27
CA TRP A 42 9.97 -14.12 3.48
C TRP A 42 9.54 -15.37 4.25
N ASN A 43 9.71 -15.37 5.58
CA ASN A 43 9.27 -16.44 6.46
C ASN A 43 7.80 -16.34 6.91
N GLY A 44 7.06 -15.32 6.43
CA GLY A 44 5.65 -15.11 6.74
C GLY A 44 5.37 -14.44 8.10
N GLN A 45 6.39 -13.86 8.73
CA GLN A 45 6.30 -13.18 10.03
C GLN A 45 6.89 -11.77 9.97
N PRO A 46 6.41 -10.88 9.08
CA PRO A 46 6.96 -9.52 8.89
C PRO A 46 6.94 -8.67 10.17
N GLU A 47 6.04 -8.93 11.11
CA GLU A 47 5.97 -8.29 12.42
C GLU A 47 7.12 -8.65 13.35
N LYS A 48 7.75 -9.82 13.15
CA LYS A 48 8.75 -10.38 14.07
C LYS A 48 9.93 -9.44 14.24
N PHE A 49 10.41 -8.86 13.14
CA PHE A 49 11.50 -7.89 13.20
C PHE A 49 11.16 -6.75 14.15
N ILE A 50 9.94 -6.21 14.07
CA ILE A 50 9.50 -5.09 14.89
C ILE A 50 9.36 -5.52 16.36
N PHE A 51 8.63 -6.61 16.63
CA PHE A 51 8.38 -7.08 18.00
C PHE A 51 9.64 -7.51 18.74
N ASP A 52 10.60 -8.14 18.07
CA ASP A 52 11.89 -8.49 18.68
C ASP A 52 12.65 -7.25 19.16
N ARG A 53 12.57 -6.12 18.43
CA ARG A 53 13.21 -4.85 18.84
C ARG A 53 12.41 -4.13 19.92
N ILE A 54 11.07 -4.12 19.84
CA ILE A 54 10.24 -3.55 20.92
C ILE A 54 10.55 -4.25 22.24
N ALA A 55 10.57 -5.60 22.24
CA ALA A 55 10.87 -6.39 23.43
C ALA A 55 12.29 -6.15 23.93
N ARG A 56 13.29 -6.18 23.03
CA ARG A 56 14.71 -6.00 23.39
C ARG A 56 15.02 -4.63 23.98
N TYR A 57 14.42 -3.57 23.44
CA TYR A 57 14.72 -2.20 23.83
C TYR A 57 13.68 -1.60 24.79
N SER A 58 12.61 -2.35 25.09
CA SER A 58 11.47 -1.90 25.88
C SER A 58 10.96 -0.53 25.42
N SER A 59 10.86 -0.32 24.10
CA SER A 59 10.57 0.97 23.49
C SER A 59 9.76 0.82 22.21
N ASN A 60 8.77 1.70 22.03
CA ASN A 60 7.95 1.81 20.82
C ASN A 60 8.63 2.62 19.71
N ILE A 61 9.90 3.01 19.91
CA ILE A 61 10.78 3.60 18.91
C ILE A 61 12.20 3.03 19.05
N PHE A 62 12.83 2.67 17.94
CA PHE A 62 14.23 2.25 17.91
C PHE A 62 14.95 2.75 16.67
N LYS A 63 16.30 2.77 16.69
CA LYS A 63 17.14 3.06 15.53
C LYS A 63 17.73 1.79 14.94
N THR A 64 17.89 1.78 13.63
CA THR A 64 18.53 0.72 12.85
C THR A 64 19.13 1.29 11.56
N SER A 65 19.68 0.43 10.71
CA SER A 65 19.98 0.75 9.32
C SER A 65 19.21 -0.20 8.41
N LEU A 66 18.34 0.36 7.56
CA LEU A 66 17.54 -0.36 6.57
C LEU A 66 17.79 0.24 5.20
N LEU A 67 17.97 -0.61 4.20
CA LEU A 67 18.29 -0.25 2.81
C LEU A 67 19.54 0.65 2.70
N GLY A 68 20.47 0.53 3.65
CA GLY A 68 21.68 1.35 3.73
C GLY A 68 21.49 2.73 4.36
N TYR A 69 20.30 3.05 4.88
CA TYR A 69 20.00 4.33 5.51
C TYR A 69 19.77 4.20 7.01
N ASN A 70 20.33 5.16 7.77
CA ASN A 70 19.99 5.35 9.17
C ASN A 70 18.47 5.58 9.30
N THR A 71 17.81 4.67 10.03
CA THR A 71 16.37 4.59 10.09
C THR A 71 15.90 4.57 11.53
N ALA A 72 14.97 5.45 11.89
CA ALA A 72 14.17 5.29 13.10
C ALA A 72 12.90 4.49 12.77
N VAL A 73 12.54 3.52 13.60
CA VAL A 73 11.34 2.70 13.40
C VAL A 73 10.30 3.08 14.45
N PHE A 74 9.14 3.51 13.98
CA PHE A 74 8.02 3.94 14.82
C PHE A 74 7.02 2.78 14.91
N CYS A 75 6.77 2.30 16.13
CA CYS A 75 6.11 1.00 16.36
C CYS A 75 4.73 1.10 17.00
N GLY A 76 4.13 2.29 17.07
CA GLY A 76 2.88 2.49 17.80
C GLY A 76 1.98 3.58 17.22
N PRO A 77 0.73 3.66 17.70
CA PRO A 77 -0.29 4.58 17.19
C PRO A 77 0.13 6.06 17.32
N ALA A 78 0.85 6.43 18.38
CA ALA A 78 1.40 7.78 18.54
C ALA A 78 2.40 8.13 17.42
N GLY A 79 3.24 7.18 17.02
CA GLY A 79 4.17 7.34 15.91
C GLY A 79 3.44 7.46 14.56
N ASN A 80 2.44 6.61 14.33
CA ASN A 80 1.58 6.70 13.14
C ASN A 80 0.90 8.07 13.04
N LYS A 81 0.26 8.52 14.12
CA LYS A 81 -0.38 9.84 14.21
C LYS A 81 0.61 10.96 13.90
N PHE A 82 1.78 10.93 14.51
CA PHE A 82 2.82 11.94 14.30
C PHE A 82 3.23 12.01 12.83
N LEU A 83 3.55 10.87 12.22
CA LEU A 83 4.00 10.83 10.82
C LEU A 83 2.91 11.32 9.87
N PHE A 84 1.68 10.87 10.05
CA PHE A 84 0.56 11.24 9.18
C PHE A 84 0.20 12.73 9.29
N ALA A 85 0.31 13.33 10.48
CA ALA A 85 0.02 14.74 10.70
C ALA A 85 1.14 15.70 10.24
N ASN A 86 2.36 15.19 10.09
CA ASN A 86 3.56 15.97 9.77
C ASN A 86 4.13 15.72 8.36
N GLU A 87 3.38 15.03 7.51
CA GLU A 87 3.68 14.91 6.08
C GLU A 87 3.85 16.31 5.47
N TYR A 88 4.95 16.52 4.75
CA TYR A 88 5.43 17.77 4.16
C TYR A 88 5.83 18.89 5.15
N LYS A 89 5.70 18.66 6.46
CA LYS A 89 6.12 19.62 7.49
C LYS A 89 7.48 19.24 8.09
N LEU A 90 7.55 18.02 8.64
CA LEU A 90 8.77 17.48 9.26
C LEU A 90 9.28 16.24 8.53
N VAL A 91 8.40 15.56 7.81
CA VAL A 91 8.71 14.31 7.10
C VAL A 91 8.06 14.31 5.72
N ARG A 92 8.62 13.57 4.76
CA ARG A 92 7.97 13.32 3.45
C ARG A 92 8.08 11.85 3.07
N LEU A 93 7.15 11.32 2.27
CA LEU A 93 7.31 10.01 1.63
C LEU A 93 8.70 9.89 1.03
N TRP A 94 9.41 8.84 1.41
CA TRP A 94 10.67 8.47 0.80
C TRP A 94 10.49 7.15 0.08
N VAL A 95 10.96 7.10 -1.16
CA VAL A 95 11.10 5.89 -1.96
C VAL A 95 12.55 5.80 -2.42
N PRO A 96 13.09 4.60 -2.63
CA PRO A 96 14.43 4.44 -3.19
C PRO A 96 14.56 5.12 -4.57
N ASP A 97 15.74 5.67 -4.87
CA ASP A 97 15.96 6.46 -6.09
C ASP A 97 15.66 5.69 -7.38
N TYR A 98 15.82 4.36 -7.38
CA TYR A 98 15.51 3.54 -8.55
C TYR A 98 14.02 3.56 -8.91
N VAL A 99 13.11 3.80 -7.94
CA VAL A 99 11.67 3.92 -8.21
C VAL A 99 11.40 5.13 -9.11
N ASN A 100 12.19 6.20 -8.99
CA ASN A 100 12.09 7.37 -9.86
C ASN A 100 12.46 7.05 -11.33
N LYS A 101 13.24 5.98 -11.59
CA LYS A 101 13.50 5.52 -12.96
C LYS A 101 12.27 4.87 -13.60
N LEU A 102 11.44 4.21 -12.80
CA LEU A 102 10.20 3.57 -13.26
C LEU A 102 9.08 4.62 -13.43
N PHE A 103 9.04 5.62 -12.56
CA PHE A 103 8.06 6.70 -12.56
C PHE A 103 8.72 8.08 -12.64
N PRO A 104 9.34 8.44 -13.78
CA PRO A 104 10.00 9.73 -13.92
C PRO A 104 8.97 10.86 -13.91
N SER A 105 9.20 11.88 -13.09
CA SER A 105 8.44 13.13 -13.11
C SER A 105 9.38 14.34 -13.15
N LYS A 106 8.90 15.42 -13.79
CA LYS A 106 9.54 16.75 -13.78
C LYS A 106 9.21 17.56 -12.51
N ASN A 107 8.19 17.19 -11.75
CA ASN A 107 7.80 17.86 -10.51
C ASN A 107 8.35 17.09 -9.29
N SER A 108 8.36 17.74 -8.12
CA SER A 108 8.71 17.05 -6.88
C SER A 108 7.67 15.97 -6.55
N ALA A 109 8.08 14.91 -5.84
CA ALA A 109 7.16 13.85 -5.40
C ALA A 109 6.02 14.37 -4.49
N ALA A 110 6.21 15.54 -3.85
CA ALA A 110 5.18 16.21 -3.06
C ALA A 110 4.16 16.89 -3.98
N ASP A 111 4.63 17.64 -4.98
CA ASP A 111 3.76 18.33 -5.94
C ASP A 111 2.96 17.33 -6.78
N GLU A 112 3.59 16.25 -7.24
CA GLU A 112 2.90 15.16 -7.92
C GLU A 112 1.83 14.54 -7.04
N ALA A 113 2.13 14.27 -5.77
CA ALA A 113 1.16 13.71 -4.86
C ALA A 113 -0.02 14.66 -4.61
N VAL A 114 0.20 15.97 -4.51
CA VAL A 114 -0.88 16.96 -4.40
C VAL A 114 -1.71 17.01 -5.68
N LYS A 115 -1.08 17.04 -6.86
CA LYS A 115 -1.76 17.02 -8.17
C LYS A 115 -2.60 15.75 -8.34
N MET A 116 -1.99 14.59 -8.14
CA MET A 116 -2.67 13.29 -8.18
C MET A 116 -3.78 13.20 -7.13
N ARG A 117 -3.58 13.75 -5.93
CA ARG A 117 -4.64 13.78 -4.91
C ARG A 117 -5.82 14.67 -5.26
N LYS A 118 -5.61 15.74 -6.02
CA LYS A 118 -6.71 16.55 -6.56
C LYS A 118 -7.41 15.84 -7.71
N ALA A 119 -6.67 15.12 -8.56
CA ALA A 119 -7.20 14.44 -9.73
C ALA A 119 -7.93 13.12 -9.40
N PHE A 120 -7.36 12.28 -8.53
CA PHE A 120 -7.88 10.94 -8.26
C PHE A 120 -9.32 10.89 -7.75
N PRO A 121 -9.81 11.79 -6.90
CA PRO A 121 -11.22 11.80 -6.53
C PRO A 121 -12.17 11.93 -7.73
N TYR A 122 -11.76 12.48 -8.87
CA TYR A 122 -12.61 12.52 -10.06
C TYR A 122 -12.70 11.15 -10.76
N PHE A 123 -11.68 10.30 -10.65
CA PHE A 123 -11.60 8.98 -11.30
C PHE A 123 -11.96 7.82 -10.37
N LEU A 124 -11.70 7.98 -9.07
CA LEU A 124 -11.85 6.95 -8.03
C LEU A 124 -13.05 7.20 -7.11
N LYS A 125 -13.88 8.20 -7.44
CA LYS A 125 -15.19 8.37 -6.83
C LYS A 125 -16.04 7.14 -7.14
N PRO A 126 -16.85 6.66 -6.19
CA PRO A 126 -17.82 5.59 -6.42
C PRO A 126 -18.54 5.70 -7.78
N GLU A 127 -18.96 6.90 -8.15
CA GLU A 127 -19.70 7.19 -9.39
C GLU A 127 -18.83 7.12 -10.67
N ALA A 128 -17.52 7.34 -10.56
CA ALA A 128 -16.57 7.25 -11.67
C ALA A 128 -16.05 5.81 -11.89
N LEU A 129 -16.01 5.01 -10.82
CA LEU A 129 -15.51 3.63 -10.83
C LEU A 129 -16.43 2.67 -11.60
N GLN A 130 -17.70 3.02 -11.76
CA GLN A 130 -18.68 2.30 -12.57
C GLN A 130 -18.33 2.27 -14.08
N ARG A 131 -17.38 3.11 -14.53
CA ARG A 131 -17.01 3.27 -15.95
C ARG A 131 -15.87 2.34 -16.38
N TYR A 132 -15.22 1.63 -15.44
CA TYR A 132 -14.05 0.79 -15.72
C TYR A 132 -14.46 -0.68 -15.75
N ILE A 133 -14.99 -1.15 -16.89
CA ILE A 133 -15.27 -2.53 -17.36
C ILE A 133 -16.02 -2.27 -18.70
N ASP A 134 -15.69 -2.69 -19.91
CA ASP A 134 -15.12 -3.92 -20.48
C ASP A 134 -14.44 -3.54 -21.82
N ASN A 135 -13.13 -3.69 -21.94
CA ASN A 135 -12.51 -3.88 -23.25
C ASN A 135 -11.41 -4.95 -23.14
N PRO A 136 -11.69 -6.20 -23.53
CA PRO A 136 -10.75 -7.32 -23.37
C PRO A 136 -9.44 -7.08 -24.13
N ASP A 137 -9.47 -6.34 -25.24
CA ASP A 137 -8.27 -6.04 -26.03
C ASP A 137 -7.35 -5.05 -25.30
N HIS A 138 -7.91 -4.09 -24.57
CA HIS A 138 -7.11 -3.19 -23.72
C HIS A 138 -6.52 -3.93 -22.52
N ILE A 139 -7.28 -4.82 -21.87
CA ILE A 139 -6.80 -5.60 -20.73
C ILE A 139 -5.61 -6.48 -21.16
N ALA A 140 -5.73 -7.21 -22.27
CA ALA A 140 -4.65 -8.04 -22.80
C ALA A 140 -3.40 -7.21 -23.17
N LYS A 141 -3.59 -5.99 -23.69
CA LYS A 141 -2.49 -5.10 -24.10
C LYS A 141 -1.66 -4.56 -22.93
N PHE A 142 -2.29 -4.35 -21.77
CA PHE A 142 -1.63 -3.73 -20.61
C PHE A 142 -1.26 -4.72 -19.51
N ALA A 143 -1.87 -5.91 -19.44
CA ALA A 143 -1.67 -6.87 -18.35
C ALA A 143 -0.20 -7.28 -18.17
N ASP A 144 0.43 -7.93 -19.16
CA ASP A 144 1.81 -8.42 -19.02
C ASP A 144 2.83 -7.29 -18.80
N PRO A 145 2.76 -6.15 -19.52
CA PRO A 145 3.63 -5.00 -19.24
C PRO A 145 3.43 -4.43 -17.84
N PHE A 146 2.21 -4.45 -17.32
CA PHE A 146 1.87 -3.95 -15.98
C PHE A 146 2.36 -4.88 -14.89
N GLU A 147 2.19 -6.20 -15.06
CA GLU A 147 2.77 -7.19 -14.14
C GLU A 147 4.28 -7.10 -14.09
N ALA A 148 4.94 -6.97 -15.25
CA ALA A 148 6.38 -6.77 -15.33
C ALA A 148 6.80 -5.49 -14.60
N LEU A 149 6.07 -4.38 -14.79
CA LEU A 149 6.30 -3.12 -14.08
C LEU A 149 6.20 -3.30 -12.56
N VAL A 150 5.09 -3.86 -12.06
CA VAL A 150 4.85 -4.07 -10.63
C VAL A 150 5.94 -4.94 -10.02
N SER A 151 6.30 -6.04 -10.68
CA SER A 151 7.36 -6.94 -10.22
C SER A 151 8.71 -6.22 -10.07
N GLY A 152 9.10 -5.36 -11.01
CA GLY A 152 10.41 -4.70 -10.93
C GLY A 152 10.49 -3.53 -9.96
N ILE A 153 9.37 -2.89 -9.55
CA ILE A 153 9.35 -1.89 -8.45
C ILE A 153 9.97 -2.46 -7.17
N PHE A 154 9.84 -3.77 -7.00
CA PHE A 154 10.23 -4.47 -5.79
C PHE A 154 11.44 -5.38 -5.96
N SER A 155 12.02 -5.43 -7.16
CA SER A 155 13.20 -6.24 -7.48
C SER A 155 14.51 -5.51 -7.17
N ILE A 156 15.62 -6.25 -7.19
CA ILE A 156 16.96 -5.66 -7.11
C ILE A 156 17.16 -4.75 -8.34
N PRO A 157 17.54 -3.47 -8.15
CA PRO A 157 17.53 -2.46 -9.21
C PRO A 157 18.74 -2.55 -10.16
N ILE A 158 18.90 -3.70 -10.81
CA ILE A 158 19.97 -3.97 -11.78
C ILE A 158 19.36 -3.98 -13.18
N ASP A 159 19.67 -2.96 -13.99
CA ASP A 159 19.14 -2.83 -15.35
C ASP A 159 20.00 -3.57 -16.38
N ILE A 160 19.95 -4.91 -16.32
CA ILE A 160 20.67 -5.80 -17.23
C ILE A 160 19.66 -6.73 -17.92
N PRO A 161 19.81 -7.05 -19.23
CA PRO A 161 18.92 -7.98 -19.91
C PRO A 161 18.66 -9.28 -19.13
N GLY A 162 17.39 -9.64 -18.98
CA GLY A 162 16.95 -10.85 -18.26
C GLY A 162 16.57 -10.63 -16.80
N THR A 163 17.00 -9.53 -16.17
CA THR A 163 16.61 -9.19 -14.79
C THR A 163 15.15 -8.70 -14.70
N GLN A 164 14.53 -8.84 -13.53
CA GLN A 164 13.18 -8.33 -13.28
C GLN A 164 13.09 -6.81 -13.41
N PHE A 165 14.12 -6.09 -12.96
CA PHE A 165 14.17 -4.63 -13.09
C PHE A 165 14.25 -4.19 -14.56
N ASN A 166 15.05 -4.85 -15.40
CA ASN A 166 15.08 -4.57 -16.85
C ASN A 166 13.73 -4.83 -17.53
N LYS A 167 13.03 -5.91 -17.14
CA LYS A 167 11.67 -6.20 -17.64
C LYS A 167 10.69 -5.10 -17.23
N ALA A 168 10.76 -4.60 -16.00
CA ALA A 168 9.92 -3.49 -15.55
C ALA A 168 10.19 -2.18 -16.28
N VAL A 169 11.46 -1.85 -16.56
CA VAL A 169 11.81 -0.66 -17.36
C VAL A 169 11.19 -0.77 -18.77
N LYS A 170 11.28 -1.95 -19.41
CA LYS A 170 10.66 -2.21 -20.71
C LYS A 170 9.13 -2.13 -20.63
N GLY A 171 8.51 -2.74 -19.62
CA GLY A 171 7.07 -2.68 -19.35
C GLY A 171 6.57 -1.25 -19.16
N ALA A 172 7.24 -0.44 -18.32
CA ALA A 172 6.93 0.98 -18.11
C ALA A 172 6.99 1.78 -19.42
N ASN A 173 8.02 1.54 -20.24
CA ASN A 173 8.17 2.22 -21.53
C ASN A 173 7.09 1.84 -22.52
N HIS A 174 6.71 0.56 -22.57
CA HIS A 174 5.61 0.07 -23.40
C HIS A 174 4.28 0.70 -22.98
N ILE A 175 3.92 0.61 -21.68
CA ILE A 175 2.69 1.24 -21.14
C ILE A 175 2.66 2.73 -21.48
N ARG A 176 3.77 3.45 -21.29
CA ARG A 176 3.83 4.88 -21.59
C ARG A 176 3.59 5.19 -23.06
N LYS A 177 4.18 4.39 -23.97
CA LYS A 177 3.98 4.54 -25.41
C LYS A 177 2.51 4.36 -25.77
N GLU A 178 1.89 3.29 -25.26
CA GLU A 178 0.47 3.01 -25.51
C GLU A 178 -0.46 4.08 -24.96
N LEU A 179 -0.22 4.56 -23.73
CA LEU A 179 -0.98 5.66 -23.15
C LEU A 179 -0.83 6.96 -23.96
N ILE A 180 0.36 7.25 -24.48
CA ILE A 180 0.57 8.44 -25.33
C ILE A 180 -0.25 8.34 -26.62
N GLU A 181 -0.30 7.17 -27.26
CA GLU A 181 -1.10 6.99 -28.48
C GLU A 181 -2.61 7.10 -28.19
N ILE A 182 -3.09 6.51 -27.08
CA ILE A 182 -4.48 6.69 -26.63
C ILE A 182 -4.78 8.18 -26.38
N ILE A 183 -3.89 8.91 -25.71
CA ILE A 183 -4.06 10.34 -25.44
C ILE A 183 -4.06 11.15 -26.74
N LYS A 184 -3.17 10.84 -27.70
CA LYS A 184 -3.12 11.52 -29.00
C LYS A 184 -4.39 11.28 -29.79
N GLN A 185 -4.84 10.03 -29.88
CA GLN A 185 -6.08 9.69 -30.58
C GLN A 185 -7.27 10.39 -29.94
N ARG A 186 -7.35 10.39 -28.61
CA ARG A 186 -8.42 11.10 -27.88
C ARG A 186 -8.41 12.60 -28.14
N LYS A 187 -7.25 13.23 -28.30
CA LYS A 187 -7.14 14.66 -28.67
C LYS A 187 -7.63 14.92 -30.09
N ILE A 188 -7.26 14.06 -31.05
CA ILE A 188 -7.75 14.14 -32.44
C ILE A 188 -9.26 13.97 -32.48
N ASP A 189 -9.80 12.98 -31.76
CA ASP A 189 -11.25 12.74 -31.69
C ASP A 189 -12.00 13.98 -31.15
N LEU A 190 -11.43 14.67 -30.15
CA LEU A 190 -11.96 15.91 -29.57
C LEU A 190 -11.90 17.10 -30.56
N GLU A 191 -10.84 17.19 -31.37
CA GLU A 191 -10.65 18.26 -32.36
C GLU A 191 -11.51 18.05 -33.61
N GLU A 192 -11.75 16.80 -34.02
CA GLU A 192 -12.58 16.43 -35.18
C GLU A 192 -14.09 16.43 -34.86
N GLY A 193 -14.49 16.78 -33.64
CA GLY A 193 -15.89 16.73 -33.19
C GLY A 193 -16.49 15.32 -33.17
N LYS A 194 -15.66 14.29 -33.34
CA LYS A 194 -16.01 12.86 -33.16
C LYS A 194 -16.05 12.47 -31.68
N ALA A 195 -15.54 13.33 -30.81
CA ALA A 195 -15.70 13.33 -29.37
C ALA A 195 -16.05 14.76 -28.89
N ASP A 196 -16.99 14.87 -27.96
CA ASP A 196 -17.46 16.15 -27.40
C ASP A 196 -16.51 16.60 -26.26
N PRO A 197 -16.09 17.89 -26.17
CA PRO A 197 -15.37 18.43 -25.01
C PRO A 197 -16.14 18.33 -23.67
N LYS A 198 -17.42 17.95 -23.68
CA LYS A 198 -18.24 17.56 -22.52
C LYS A 198 -18.48 16.05 -22.39
N GLN A 199 -17.77 15.20 -23.12
CA GLN A 199 -17.75 13.76 -22.85
C GLN A 199 -16.75 13.40 -21.74
N ASP A 200 -17.05 13.92 -20.56
CA ASP A 200 -16.77 13.35 -19.23
C ASP A 200 -17.64 14.13 -18.20
N ASN A 201 -18.96 13.83 -18.21
CA ASN A 201 -20.12 14.22 -17.35
C ASN A 201 -21.24 14.89 -18.17
N ASP A 202 -22.56 14.65 -18.03
CA ASP A 202 -23.41 14.13 -16.95
C ASP A 202 -24.84 13.90 -17.51
N ARG A 203 -25.58 12.84 -17.13
CA ARG A 203 -27.01 12.87 -16.68
C ARG A 203 -27.67 11.49 -16.55
N PHE A 204 -28.35 11.33 -15.41
CA PHE A 204 -29.31 10.29 -15.00
C PHE A 204 -28.76 8.90 -14.63
N TYR A 205 -28.10 8.84 -13.48
CA TYR A 205 -27.95 7.62 -12.66
C TYR A 205 -28.35 7.87 -11.19
N PHE A 206 -29.12 8.94 -10.93
CA PHE A 206 -29.67 9.23 -9.60
C PHE A 206 -31.00 8.49 -9.33
N LEU A 207 -31.52 7.72 -10.30
CA LEU A 207 -32.68 6.84 -10.10
C LEU A 207 -32.27 5.37 -9.86
N LEU A 208 -31.13 4.92 -10.38
CA LEU A 208 -30.81 3.48 -10.38
C LEU A 208 -30.14 3.02 -9.06
N CYS A 209 -29.40 3.88 -8.37
CA CYS A 209 -28.67 3.46 -7.16
C CYS A 209 -29.44 3.55 -5.85
N LEU A 210 -30.61 4.21 -5.82
CA LEU A 210 -31.53 4.13 -4.69
C LEU A 210 -32.46 2.91 -4.77
N GLU A 211 -32.60 2.30 -5.94
CA GLU A 211 -33.61 1.27 -6.21
C GLU A 211 -33.05 -0.14 -5.91
N GLN A 212 -31.83 -0.49 -6.31
CA GLN A 212 -31.45 -1.91 -6.56
C GLN A 212 -31.33 -2.88 -5.39
N MET A 213 -31.49 -2.45 -4.14
CA MET A 213 -31.69 -3.37 -3.02
C MET A 213 -33.10 -3.31 -2.41
N GLU A 214 -33.99 -2.44 -2.90
CA GLU A 214 -35.43 -2.75 -2.97
C GLU A 214 -35.74 -3.58 -4.23
N ILE A 215 -34.99 -3.35 -5.32
CA ILE A 215 -35.07 -4.20 -6.49
C ILE A 215 -34.50 -5.59 -6.21
N ALA A 216 -33.42 -5.87 -5.47
CA ALA A 216 -32.93 -7.26 -5.23
C ALA A 216 -33.99 -8.27 -4.72
N ASN A 217 -35.05 -7.79 -4.08
CA ASN A 217 -36.22 -8.59 -3.67
C ASN A 217 -37.48 -8.38 -4.55
N SER A 218 -37.41 -7.51 -5.56
CA SER A 218 -38.28 -7.40 -6.75
C SER A 218 -37.53 -7.67 -8.08
N LYS A 219 -36.36 -8.32 -8.00
CA LYS A 219 -35.32 -8.47 -9.04
C LYS A 219 -35.47 -9.81 -9.71
N GLY A 220 -35.55 -9.80 -11.04
CA GLY A 220 -35.55 -11.02 -11.84
C GLY A 220 -34.20 -11.76 -11.83
N PRO A 221 -34.14 -12.99 -12.38
CA PRO A 221 -32.96 -13.86 -12.38
C PRO A 221 -31.64 -13.28 -12.97
N HIS A 222 -31.66 -12.07 -13.54
CA HIS A 222 -30.56 -11.47 -14.30
C HIS A 222 -30.18 -10.05 -13.88
N GLU A 223 -30.58 -9.61 -12.69
CA GLU A 223 -30.43 -8.20 -12.32
C GLU A 223 -29.21 -7.93 -11.40
N LEU A 224 -28.48 -6.83 -11.64
CA LEU A 224 -27.13 -6.53 -11.10
C LEU A 224 -27.15 -5.85 -9.70
N LEU A 225 -25.97 -5.77 -9.05
CA LEU A 225 -25.74 -5.07 -7.76
C LEU A 225 -25.71 -3.53 -7.91
N ASN A 226 -26.03 -2.80 -6.84
CA ASN A 226 -25.86 -1.35 -6.73
C ASN A 226 -25.20 -0.86 -5.44
N TRP A 227 -25.08 0.47 -5.30
CA TRP A 227 -24.41 1.10 -4.16
C TRP A 227 -25.09 0.86 -2.81
N ASP A 228 -26.41 0.79 -2.75
CA ASP A 228 -27.11 0.46 -1.51
C ASP A 228 -26.84 -0.98 -1.07
N ASP A 229 -26.70 -1.92 -2.03
CA ASP A 229 -26.20 -3.27 -1.75
C ASP A 229 -24.83 -3.23 -1.09
N ILE A 230 -23.90 -2.49 -1.68
CA ILE A 230 -22.52 -2.37 -1.19
C ILE A 230 -22.49 -1.73 0.20
N HIS A 231 -23.33 -0.72 0.47
CA HIS A 231 -23.41 -0.07 1.79
C HIS A 231 -23.97 -1.00 2.88
N LYS A 232 -24.84 -1.95 2.52
CA LYS A 232 -25.42 -2.93 3.44
C LYS A 232 -24.49 -4.10 3.74
N MET A 233 -23.42 -4.31 2.96
CA MET A 233 -22.38 -5.33 3.21
C MET A 233 -21.44 -4.98 4.40
N LYS A 234 -21.99 -4.49 5.52
CA LYS A 234 -21.24 -4.10 6.72
C LYS A 234 -20.42 -5.25 7.27
N TYR A 235 -21.02 -6.43 7.41
CA TYR A 235 -20.31 -7.62 7.89
C TYR A 235 -19.22 -8.08 6.91
N SER A 236 -19.48 -8.08 5.60
CA SER A 236 -18.45 -8.39 4.59
C SER A 236 -17.28 -7.39 4.66
N TRP A 237 -17.58 -6.12 4.95
CA TRP A 237 -16.52 -5.12 5.14
C TRP A 237 -15.77 -5.32 6.46
N ASN A 238 -16.41 -5.80 7.53
CA ASN A 238 -15.73 -6.20 8.75
C ASN A 238 -14.80 -7.40 8.51
N VAL A 239 -15.26 -8.40 7.75
CA VAL A 239 -14.46 -9.54 7.30
C VAL A 239 -13.26 -9.07 6.48
N ALA A 240 -13.48 -8.22 5.47
CA ALA A 240 -12.40 -7.64 4.67
C ALA A 240 -11.43 -6.80 5.51
N SER A 241 -11.94 -6.05 6.48
CA SER A 241 -11.12 -5.24 7.38
C SER A 241 -10.22 -6.11 8.26
N GLU A 242 -10.74 -7.23 8.76
CA GLU A 242 -9.94 -8.18 9.52
C GLU A 242 -8.89 -8.90 8.66
N VAL A 243 -9.20 -9.18 7.38
CA VAL A 243 -8.18 -9.66 6.41
C VAL A 243 -7.09 -8.61 6.22
N LEU A 244 -7.47 -7.34 6.01
CA LEU A 244 -6.53 -6.23 5.85
C LEU A 244 -5.70 -5.96 7.12
N ARG A 245 -6.20 -6.35 8.31
CA ARG A 245 -5.46 -6.27 9.57
C ARG A 245 -4.42 -7.38 9.71
N LEU A 246 -4.82 -8.61 9.41
CA LEU A 246 -3.93 -9.78 9.54
C LEU A 246 -2.87 -9.84 8.43
N SER A 247 -3.25 -9.43 7.22
CA SER A 247 -2.43 -9.52 6.01
C SER A 247 -2.56 -8.25 5.17
N PRO A 248 -2.12 -7.08 5.67
CA PRO A 248 -2.17 -5.84 4.92
C PRO A 248 -1.31 -5.94 3.65
N PRO A 249 -1.75 -5.40 2.49
CA PRO A 249 -0.96 -5.43 1.26
C PRO A 249 0.43 -4.80 1.42
N PHE A 250 0.54 -3.75 2.25
CA PHE A 250 1.80 -3.10 2.59
C PHE A 250 2.12 -3.21 4.07
N GLN A 251 3.33 -3.68 4.39
CA GLN A 251 3.77 -3.90 5.77
C GLN A 251 4.16 -2.60 6.48
N GLY A 252 4.36 -1.53 5.73
CA GLY A 252 4.82 -0.22 6.19
C GLY A 252 5.40 0.59 5.03
N THR A 253 5.69 1.87 5.27
CA THR A 253 6.37 2.72 4.27
C THR A 253 7.41 3.60 4.94
N PHE A 254 8.32 4.13 4.12
CA PHE A 254 9.38 5.02 4.59
C PHE A 254 8.98 6.49 4.50
N ARG A 255 9.59 7.28 5.37
CA ARG A 255 9.63 8.73 5.31
C ARG A 255 11.07 9.21 5.38
N GLU A 256 11.34 10.37 4.81
CA GLU A 256 12.58 11.11 5.01
C GLU A 256 12.32 12.30 5.93
N VAL A 257 13.24 12.51 6.88
CA VAL A 257 13.20 13.61 7.83
C VAL A 257 13.74 14.88 7.19
N LEU A 258 12.92 15.94 7.19
CA LEU A 258 13.19 17.21 6.52
C LEU A 258 13.96 18.20 7.39
N ALA A 259 13.77 18.10 8.71
CA ALA A 259 14.40 18.93 9.72
C ALA A 259 14.56 18.12 11.01
N ASP A 260 15.57 18.45 11.83
CA ASP A 260 15.76 17.84 13.13
C ASP A 260 14.51 18.04 13.99
N PHE A 261 14.03 16.99 14.65
CA PHE A 261 12.92 17.08 15.59
C PHE A 261 13.09 16.12 16.76
N THR A 262 12.30 16.30 17.82
CA THR A 262 12.23 15.39 18.96
C THR A 262 10.89 14.65 18.95
N PHE A 263 10.93 13.34 19.17
CA PHE A 263 9.74 12.51 19.34
C PHE A 263 9.94 11.56 20.53
N ASN A 264 9.00 11.57 21.48
CA ASN A 264 9.07 10.79 22.72
C ASN A 264 10.43 10.92 23.45
N GLY A 265 10.96 12.14 23.53
CA GLY A 265 12.25 12.42 24.19
C GLY A 265 13.50 12.06 23.37
N PHE A 266 13.33 11.51 22.16
CA PHE A 266 14.45 11.15 21.28
C PHE A 266 14.64 12.13 20.13
N SER A 267 15.89 12.52 19.87
CA SER A 267 16.27 13.34 18.74
C SER A 267 16.36 12.52 17.45
N ILE A 268 15.64 12.97 16.43
CA ILE A 268 15.60 12.41 15.08
C ILE A 268 16.18 13.45 14.11
N PRO A 269 17.37 13.21 13.51
CA PRO A 269 17.99 14.20 12.63
C PRO A 269 17.40 14.24 11.23
N LYS A 270 17.56 15.39 10.59
CA LYS A 270 17.42 15.59 9.16
C LYS A 270 18.19 14.53 8.37
N GLY A 271 17.57 14.07 7.28
CA GLY A 271 18.12 13.08 6.36
C GLY A 271 17.94 11.63 6.79
N TRP A 272 17.66 11.37 8.08
CA TRP A 272 17.28 10.03 8.53
C TRP A 272 16.00 9.58 7.84
N LYS A 273 15.85 8.26 7.74
CA LYS A 273 14.59 7.66 7.33
C LYS A 273 13.77 7.30 8.55
N ILE A 274 12.46 7.28 8.38
CA ILE A 274 11.54 6.73 9.37
C ILE A 274 10.75 5.63 8.70
N TYR A 275 10.76 4.45 9.29
CA TYR A 275 9.88 3.36 8.89
C TYR A 275 8.75 3.24 9.92
N TRP A 276 7.51 3.28 9.47
CA TRP A 276 6.36 2.90 10.30
C TRP A 276 5.83 1.56 9.82
N SER A 277 5.44 0.70 10.76
CA SER A 277 4.96 -0.64 10.45
C SER A 277 3.46 -0.75 10.66
N THR A 278 2.76 -1.19 9.62
CA THR A 278 1.35 -1.58 9.67
C THR A 278 1.18 -2.76 10.63
N ASN A 279 1.93 -3.85 10.42
CA ASN A 279 1.83 -5.06 11.26
C ASN A 279 2.28 -4.83 12.70
N GLY A 280 3.26 -3.96 12.92
CA GLY A 280 3.74 -3.63 14.27
C GLY A 280 2.65 -3.06 15.18
N VAL A 281 1.55 -2.55 14.61
CA VAL A 281 0.39 -2.10 15.37
C VAL A 281 -0.79 -3.06 15.21
N HIS A 282 -1.02 -3.60 14.00
CA HIS A 282 -2.17 -4.48 13.72
C HIS A 282 -2.09 -5.81 14.44
N LYS A 283 -0.89 -6.34 14.67
CA LYS A 283 -0.67 -7.64 15.35
C LYS A 283 -0.22 -7.47 16.81
N ASN A 284 -0.29 -6.27 17.37
CA ASN A 284 0.18 -6.00 18.72
C ASN A 284 -0.95 -6.29 19.74
N PRO A 285 -0.72 -7.16 20.74
CA PRO A 285 -1.73 -7.52 21.74
C PRO A 285 -2.17 -6.36 22.64
N GLU A 286 -1.37 -5.29 22.74
CA GLU A 286 -1.74 -4.05 23.44
C GLU A 286 -2.96 -3.37 22.79
N PHE A 287 -3.13 -3.52 21.47
CA PHE A 287 -4.19 -2.85 20.71
C PHE A 287 -5.27 -3.81 20.18
N PHE A 288 -4.95 -5.09 20.04
CA PHE A 288 -5.87 -6.13 19.56
C PHE A 288 -5.73 -7.39 20.42
N SER A 289 -6.74 -7.71 21.23
CA SER A 289 -6.78 -8.97 22.01
C SER A 289 -6.69 -10.18 21.08
N ASP A 290 -5.91 -11.20 21.43
CA ASP A 290 -5.64 -12.37 20.55
C ASP A 290 -5.34 -11.96 19.10
N PRO A 291 -4.28 -11.18 18.85
CA PRO A 291 -4.10 -10.43 17.61
C PRO A 291 -3.96 -11.31 16.36
N LEU A 292 -3.67 -12.59 16.50
CA LEU A 292 -3.58 -13.53 15.37
C LEU A 292 -4.90 -14.25 15.07
N LYS A 293 -5.89 -14.15 15.95
CA LYS A 293 -7.23 -14.70 15.74
C LYS A 293 -7.98 -13.82 14.73
N PHE A 294 -8.47 -14.45 13.66
CA PHE A 294 -9.40 -13.82 12.72
C PHE A 294 -10.76 -13.61 13.40
N ASP A 295 -11.07 -12.35 13.70
CA ASP A 295 -12.29 -11.96 14.37
C ASP A 295 -12.87 -10.66 13.76
N PRO A 296 -13.83 -10.76 12.82
CA PRO A 296 -14.49 -9.60 12.23
C PRO A 296 -15.28 -8.74 13.23
N SER A 297 -15.67 -9.26 14.39
CA SER A 297 -16.48 -8.51 15.36
C SER A 297 -15.73 -7.30 15.97
N ARG A 298 -14.40 -7.25 15.84
CA ARG A 298 -13.54 -6.12 16.24
C ARG A 298 -13.91 -4.79 15.59
N TYR A 299 -14.65 -4.83 14.49
CA TYR A 299 -15.07 -3.67 13.72
C TYR A 299 -16.53 -3.28 13.97
N GLU A 300 -17.22 -3.96 14.89
CA GLU A 300 -18.54 -3.55 15.35
C GLU A 300 -18.45 -2.37 16.33
N GLY A 301 -19.54 -1.60 16.43
CA GLY A 301 -19.60 -0.41 17.29
C GLY A 301 -18.63 0.69 16.85
N ALA A 302 -17.79 1.16 17.78
CA ALA A 302 -16.83 2.24 17.54
C ALA A 302 -15.60 1.78 16.73
N GLY A 303 -15.38 0.47 16.61
CA GLY A 303 -14.21 -0.11 15.95
C GLY A 303 -12.88 0.15 16.68
N PRO A 304 -11.75 -0.11 16.00
CA PRO A 304 -10.42 0.03 16.59
C PRO A 304 -10.07 1.48 16.95
N ALA A 305 -9.26 1.65 17.98
CA ALA A 305 -8.77 2.95 18.40
C ALA A 305 -8.06 3.71 17.26
N PRO A 306 -8.09 5.06 17.25
CA PRO A 306 -7.44 5.85 16.21
C PRO A 306 -5.96 5.47 16.02
N TYR A 307 -5.54 5.35 14.76
CA TYR A 307 -4.17 5.01 14.35
C TYR A 307 -3.68 3.61 14.75
N THR A 308 -4.54 2.74 15.27
CA THR A 308 -4.24 1.31 15.46
C THR A 308 -4.62 0.45 14.26
N TYR A 309 -5.66 0.84 13.52
CA TYR A 309 -6.04 0.28 12.23
C TYR A 309 -5.70 1.25 11.08
N VAL A 310 -4.65 0.90 10.33
CA VAL A 310 -4.00 1.77 9.32
C VAL A 310 -3.62 1.05 8.00
N PRO A 311 -4.41 0.09 7.47
CA PRO A 311 -4.01 -0.63 6.25
C PRO A 311 -3.93 0.27 5.00
N PHE A 312 -4.56 1.44 5.06
CA PHE A 312 -4.51 2.46 4.02
C PHE A 312 -3.63 3.67 4.39
N GLY A 313 -2.83 3.56 5.46
CA GLY A 313 -2.07 4.67 6.02
C GLY A 313 -2.95 5.79 6.59
N GLY A 314 -2.47 7.04 6.55
CA GLY A 314 -3.21 8.19 7.06
C GLY A 314 -2.63 9.53 6.59
N GLY A 315 -3.32 10.62 6.97
CA GLY A 315 -2.90 11.98 6.62
C GLY A 315 -3.01 12.28 5.11
N PRO A 316 -2.24 13.26 4.60
CA PRO A 316 -2.27 13.64 3.17
C PRO A 316 -1.89 12.51 2.20
N ARG A 317 -1.22 11.46 2.70
CA ARG A 317 -0.78 10.27 1.95
C ARG A 317 -1.62 9.02 2.25
N MET A 318 -2.80 9.15 2.86
CA MET A 318 -3.76 8.04 2.94
C MET A 318 -3.98 7.48 1.52
N CYS A 319 -4.30 6.19 1.38
CA CYS A 319 -4.52 5.60 0.05
C CYS A 319 -5.66 6.32 -0.70
N PRO A 320 -5.45 6.79 -1.93
CA PRO A 320 -6.52 7.35 -2.75
C PRO A 320 -7.52 6.32 -3.26
N GLY A 321 -7.09 5.09 -3.49
CA GLY A 321 -7.93 3.99 -3.99
C GLY A 321 -8.66 3.21 -2.91
N LYS A 322 -8.76 3.71 -1.67
CA LYS A 322 -9.41 2.97 -0.56
C LYS A 322 -10.85 2.57 -0.90
N GLU A 323 -11.65 3.51 -1.41
CA GLU A 323 -13.07 3.24 -1.71
C GLU A 323 -13.22 2.35 -2.96
N PHE A 324 -12.29 2.45 -3.92
CA PHE A 324 -12.23 1.52 -5.05
C PHE A 324 -11.91 0.09 -4.60
N ALA A 325 -10.87 -0.09 -3.79
CA ALA A 325 -10.51 -1.38 -3.23
C ALA A 325 -11.66 -1.99 -2.41
N ARG A 326 -12.38 -1.15 -1.64
CA ARG A 326 -13.57 -1.57 -0.92
C ARG A 326 -14.65 -2.10 -1.86
N LEU A 327 -14.95 -1.41 -2.96
CA LEU A 327 -15.91 -1.86 -3.95
C LEU A 327 -15.49 -3.21 -4.57
N GLU A 328 -14.27 -3.30 -5.10
CA GLU A 328 -13.75 -4.52 -5.75
C GLU A 328 -13.84 -5.73 -4.82
N ILE A 329 -13.39 -5.57 -3.57
CA ILE A 329 -13.41 -6.64 -2.57
C ILE A 329 -14.85 -7.08 -2.28
N LEU A 330 -15.78 -6.13 -2.06
CA LEU A 330 -17.16 -6.45 -1.72
C LEU A 330 -17.91 -7.12 -2.87
N VAL A 331 -17.72 -6.64 -4.11
CA VAL A 331 -18.28 -7.26 -5.32
C VAL A 331 -17.73 -8.67 -5.52
N PHE A 332 -16.41 -8.85 -5.39
CA PHE A 332 -15.78 -10.16 -5.48
C PHE A 332 -16.33 -11.13 -4.41
N MET A 333 -16.38 -10.69 -3.14
CA MET A 333 -16.92 -11.48 -2.03
C MET A 333 -18.38 -11.88 -2.27
N HIS A 334 -19.21 -10.96 -2.79
CA HIS A 334 -20.60 -11.27 -3.13
C HIS A 334 -20.70 -12.39 -4.16
N HIS A 335 -19.99 -12.27 -5.29
CA HIS A 335 -20.11 -13.24 -6.37
C HIS A 335 -19.51 -14.59 -6.03
N ILE A 336 -18.35 -14.63 -5.35
CA ILE A 336 -17.69 -15.89 -5.02
C ILE A 336 -18.49 -16.70 -3.99
N THR A 337 -19.05 -16.04 -2.97
CA THR A 337 -19.85 -16.71 -1.92
C THR A 337 -21.19 -17.21 -2.44
N LYS A 338 -21.86 -16.46 -3.33
CA LYS A 338 -23.15 -16.83 -3.92
C LYS A 338 -23.05 -18.00 -4.91
N ARG A 339 -21.90 -18.15 -5.59
CA ARG A 339 -21.75 -19.12 -6.69
C ARG A 339 -21.03 -20.39 -6.30
N PHE A 340 -20.10 -20.30 -5.34
CA PHE A 340 -19.22 -21.42 -5.03
C PHE A 340 -19.10 -21.65 -3.53
N ARG A 341 -19.00 -22.93 -3.15
CA ARG A 341 -18.19 -23.34 -2.00
C ARG A 341 -16.79 -23.60 -2.50
N TRP A 342 -15.79 -23.42 -1.65
CA TRP A 342 -14.42 -23.73 -2.02
C TRP A 342 -13.68 -24.43 -0.90
N GLN A 343 -12.62 -25.13 -1.30
CA GLN A 343 -11.68 -25.77 -0.39
C GLN A 343 -10.27 -25.45 -0.86
N LYS A 344 -9.41 -25.03 0.09
CA LYS A 344 -7.97 -24.96 -0.15
C LYS A 344 -7.46 -26.36 -0.43
N THR A 345 -6.76 -26.55 -1.52
CA THR A 345 -6.09 -27.84 -1.78
C THR A 345 -4.87 -28.02 -0.87
N ILE A 346 -4.34 -26.92 -0.32
CA ILE A 346 -3.26 -26.88 0.66
C ILE A 346 -3.79 -26.16 1.92
N PRO A 347 -4.22 -26.90 2.96
CA PRO A 347 -4.85 -26.31 4.14
C PRO A 347 -3.96 -25.29 4.87
N ASP A 348 -2.69 -25.59 5.05
CA ASP A 348 -1.76 -24.77 5.86
C ASP A 348 -0.72 -24.03 5.02
N GLU A 349 -1.13 -23.59 3.82
CA GLU A 349 -0.27 -22.77 2.97
C GLU A 349 0.11 -21.47 3.67
N LYS A 350 1.41 -21.20 3.76
CA LYS A 350 1.94 -19.97 4.36
C LYS A 350 1.71 -18.79 3.43
N ILE A 351 1.46 -17.63 4.03
CA ILE A 351 1.60 -16.35 3.36
C ILE A 351 3.05 -15.88 3.55
N ILE A 352 3.78 -15.72 2.46
CA ILE A 352 5.10 -15.08 2.46
C ILE A 352 4.95 -13.61 2.07
N VAL A 353 5.90 -12.79 2.46
CA VAL A 353 5.89 -11.35 2.12
C VAL A 353 7.17 -11.01 1.37
N ASP A 354 7.05 -10.85 0.05
CA ASP A 354 8.16 -10.43 -0.80
C ASP A 354 7.70 -9.56 -1.99
N PRO A 355 7.62 -8.24 -1.81
CA PRO A 355 7.46 -7.51 -0.54
C PRO A 355 5.98 -7.36 -0.15
N MET A 356 5.08 -7.90 -0.97
CA MET A 356 3.65 -7.98 -0.70
C MET A 356 3.29 -9.38 -0.21
N PRO A 357 2.22 -9.52 0.60
CA PRO A 357 1.77 -10.82 1.05
C PRO A 357 1.21 -11.62 -0.12
N VAL A 358 1.77 -12.81 -0.34
CA VAL A 358 1.29 -13.78 -1.33
C VAL A 358 1.28 -15.18 -0.73
N PRO A 359 0.31 -16.03 -1.13
CA PRO A 359 0.34 -17.45 -0.82
C PRO A 359 1.60 -18.09 -1.44
N ALA A 360 2.37 -18.83 -0.63
CA ALA A 360 3.68 -19.36 -1.03
C ALA A 360 3.64 -20.32 -2.23
N LYS A 361 2.48 -20.89 -2.54
CA LYS A 361 2.22 -21.86 -3.61
C LYS A 361 1.06 -21.42 -4.51
N GLY A 362 0.68 -20.14 -4.48
CA GLY A 362 -0.33 -19.55 -5.37
C GLY A 362 -1.79 -19.82 -4.99
N LEU A 363 -2.08 -20.32 -3.77
CA LEU A 363 -3.44 -20.60 -3.28
C LEU A 363 -4.31 -21.44 -4.24
N PRO A 364 -3.88 -22.66 -4.59
CA PRO A 364 -4.71 -23.56 -5.37
C PRO A 364 -6.00 -23.91 -4.62
N VAL A 365 -7.14 -23.53 -5.20
CA VAL A 365 -8.49 -23.78 -4.66
C VAL A 365 -9.28 -24.71 -5.57
N ARG A 366 -10.07 -25.59 -4.95
CA ARG A 366 -11.12 -26.33 -5.65
C ARG A 366 -12.45 -25.62 -5.42
N LEU A 367 -13.13 -25.26 -6.51
CA LEU A 367 -14.45 -24.64 -6.48
C LEU A 367 -15.53 -25.70 -6.69
N TYR A 368 -16.57 -25.64 -5.87
CA TYR A 368 -17.76 -26.46 -5.96
C TYR A 368 -18.96 -25.53 -6.18
N PRO A 369 -19.57 -25.53 -7.38
CA PRO A 369 -20.76 -24.73 -7.63
C PRO A 369 -21.87 -25.11 -6.65
N HIS A 370 -22.63 -24.13 -6.15
CA HIS A 370 -23.86 -24.44 -5.43
C HIS A 370 -24.86 -25.08 -6.38
N LYS A 371 -25.61 -26.08 -5.92
CA LYS A 371 -26.73 -26.63 -6.68
C LYS A 371 -27.87 -25.62 -6.60
N HIS A 372 -28.30 -25.09 -7.74
CA HIS A 372 -29.44 -24.18 -7.85
C HIS A 372 -30.76 -24.93 -7.71
#